data_AF-A0A7V0VZ17-F1
#
_entry.id   AF-A0A7V0VZ17-F1
#
_cell.length_a   1.000
_cell.length_b   1.000
_cell.length_c   1.000
_cell.angle_alpha   90.00
_cell.angle_beta   90.00
_cell.angle_gamma   90.00
#
_symmetry.space_group_name_H-M   'P 1'
#
loop_
_entity.id
_entity.type
_entity.pdbx_description
1 polymer ?
#
loop_
_entity_poly.entity_id
_entity_poly.type
_entity_poly.pdbx_seq_one_letter_code
_entity_poly.pdbx_strand_id
1 'polypeptide(L)'
;IKEYNDYYQQFPMTPMGQKLKARIGVLMRNQIAKEVKQAIEKEKYLTVDQIPDNTIAVYYFTNYTDDPNLDPLQKGLADILITDLSQVKSLRVLERTRLQTLLDELNLSQTGAVDQTDTPRFGRLLGAKRIITGGFAEPSDNTLRMDSLATNVATAEADAQANASGRKNDFFSIEKKLAFGIIDNLGISLTQEERDAIQKIPTESFLAFLAYSRGIDYEDKGMYREAANEFKNAVQLDPNFSRANEKLQEAQVLSVTPMTGSVSEVAQIEKVTSKEDVKVESKQEMVAGISAIDRFEPIIENVGDGFIPGTGSKTEDKRNQSTTTSILTLTIEW
;
A
#
# COMPACT_ATOMS: atom_id res chain seq x y z
N ILE A 1 -15.39 -8.65 5.13
CA ILE A 1 -14.45 -7.57 5.54
C ILE A 1 -15.23 -6.40 6.14
N LYS A 2 -16.22 -5.84 5.43
CA LYS A 2 -17.09 -4.76 5.92
C LYS A 2 -17.67 -4.99 7.34
N GLU A 3 -18.33 -6.11 7.58
CA GLU A 3 -18.92 -6.43 8.91
C GLU A 3 -17.88 -6.49 10.05
N TYR A 4 -16.67 -6.98 9.79
CA TYR A 4 -15.59 -6.99 10.79
C TYR A 4 -15.04 -5.59 11.04
N ASN A 5 -15.00 -4.76 10.00
CA ASN A 5 -14.58 -3.36 10.11
C ASN A 5 -15.58 -2.55 10.94
N ASP A 6 -16.88 -2.73 10.70
CA ASP A 6 -17.95 -2.04 11.43
C ASP A 6 -17.89 -2.33 12.94
N TYR A 7 -17.54 -3.58 13.33
CA TYR A 7 -17.31 -3.92 14.73
C TYR A 7 -16.02 -3.30 15.29
N TYR A 8 -14.91 -3.38 14.54
CA TYR A 8 -13.62 -2.83 14.98
C TYR A 8 -13.72 -1.31 15.22
N GLN A 9 -14.47 -0.59 14.38
CA GLN A 9 -14.73 0.84 14.55
C GLN A 9 -15.42 1.17 15.87
N GLN A 10 -16.30 0.29 16.35
CA GLN A 10 -17.02 0.50 17.61
C GLN A 10 -16.19 0.11 18.85
N PHE A 11 -15.30 -0.88 18.72
CA PHE A 11 -14.57 -1.44 19.87
C PHE A 11 -13.06 -1.68 19.59
N PRO A 12 -12.28 -0.66 19.16
CA PRO A 12 -10.94 -0.88 18.62
C PRO A 12 -9.92 -1.35 19.66
N MET A 13 -10.09 -0.95 20.92
CA MET A 13 -9.13 -1.21 22.00
C MET A 13 -9.39 -2.51 22.77
N THR A 14 -10.45 -3.24 22.43
CA THR A 14 -10.74 -4.53 23.09
C THR A 14 -9.82 -5.63 22.55
N PRO A 15 -9.51 -6.69 23.33
CA PRO A 15 -8.78 -7.85 22.81
C PRO A 15 -9.43 -8.44 21.55
N MET A 16 -10.76 -8.41 21.46
CA MET A 16 -11.51 -8.82 20.27
C MET A 16 -11.31 -7.86 19.10
N GLY A 17 -11.36 -6.54 19.35
CA GLY A 17 -11.10 -5.51 18.34
C GLY A 17 -9.71 -5.65 17.72
N GLN A 18 -8.67 -5.81 18.53
CA GLN A 18 -7.29 -6.01 18.05
C GLN A 18 -7.15 -7.31 17.23
N LYS A 19 -7.80 -8.39 17.68
CA LYS A 19 -7.82 -9.66 16.94
C LYS A 19 -8.54 -9.54 15.61
N LEU A 20 -9.65 -8.81 15.56
CA LEU A 20 -10.38 -8.54 14.33
C LEU A 20 -9.55 -7.67 13.37
N LYS A 21 -8.85 -6.65 13.88
CA LYS A 21 -7.93 -5.83 13.09
C LYS A 21 -6.86 -6.69 12.41
N ALA A 22 -6.17 -7.54 13.18
CA ALA A 22 -5.15 -8.45 12.63
C ALA A 22 -5.75 -9.40 11.56
N ARG A 23 -6.96 -9.91 11.80
CA ARG A 23 -7.66 -10.77 10.83
C ARG A 23 -8.05 -10.02 9.55
N ILE A 24 -8.54 -8.78 9.66
CA ILE A 24 -8.82 -7.93 8.49
C ILE A 24 -7.54 -7.79 7.66
N GLY A 25 -6.38 -7.55 8.29
CA GLY A 25 -5.09 -7.52 7.60
C GLY A 25 -4.76 -8.82 6.85
N VAL A 26 -4.99 -9.98 7.47
CA VAL A 26 -4.79 -11.29 6.81
C VAL A 26 -5.76 -11.50 5.64
N LEU A 27 -7.04 -11.18 5.82
CA LEU A 27 -8.05 -11.30 4.76
C LEU A 27 -7.72 -10.38 3.57
N MET A 28 -7.27 -9.16 3.86
CA MET A 28 -6.80 -8.21 2.85
C MET A 28 -5.58 -8.75 2.09
N ARG A 29 -4.58 -9.31 2.78
CA ARG A 29 -3.43 -9.98 2.15
C ARG A 29 -3.86 -11.13 1.24
N ASN A 30 -4.78 -11.98 1.68
CA ASN A 30 -5.30 -13.08 0.87
C ASN A 30 -6.04 -12.59 -0.38
N GLN A 31 -6.81 -11.51 -0.25
CA GLN A 31 -7.51 -10.89 -1.38
C GLN A 31 -6.52 -10.29 -2.38
N ILE A 32 -5.52 -9.54 -1.90
CA ILE A 32 -4.43 -9.00 -2.72
C ILE A 32 -3.69 -10.11 -3.47
N ALA A 33 -3.34 -11.21 -2.79
CA ALA A 33 -2.66 -12.34 -3.42
C ALA A 33 -3.50 -12.98 -4.53
N LYS A 34 -4.82 -13.10 -4.33
CA LYS A 34 -5.73 -13.58 -5.36
C LYS A 34 -5.76 -12.63 -6.57
N GLU A 35 -5.86 -11.32 -6.33
CA GLU A 35 -5.86 -10.31 -7.41
C GLU A 35 -4.56 -10.30 -8.20
N VAL A 36 -3.42 -10.35 -7.50
CA VAL A 36 -2.08 -10.42 -8.11
C VAL A 36 -1.94 -11.65 -8.99
N LYS A 37 -2.34 -12.83 -8.51
CA LYS A 37 -2.33 -14.07 -9.32
C LYS A 37 -3.18 -13.94 -10.58
N GLN A 38 -4.38 -13.39 -10.45
CA GLN A 38 -5.26 -13.15 -11.60
C GLN A 38 -4.65 -12.14 -12.59
N ALA A 39 -3.96 -11.11 -12.10
CA ALA A 39 -3.27 -10.14 -12.95
C ALA A 39 -2.13 -10.79 -13.73
N ILE A 40 -1.34 -11.66 -13.10
CA ILE A 40 -0.26 -12.43 -13.77
C ILE A 40 -0.85 -13.40 -14.81
N GLU A 41 -1.88 -14.16 -14.47
CA GLU A 41 -2.56 -15.07 -15.40
C GLU A 41 -3.12 -14.35 -16.63
N LYS A 42 -3.60 -13.12 -16.44
CA LYS A 42 -4.21 -12.28 -17.48
C LYS A 42 -3.27 -11.22 -18.02
N GLU A 43 -1.96 -11.32 -17.79
CA GLU A 43 -0.98 -10.26 -18.10
C GLU A 43 -1.12 -9.74 -19.55
N LYS A 44 -1.31 -10.65 -20.52
CA LYS A 44 -1.48 -10.33 -21.95
C LYS A 44 -2.72 -9.49 -22.29
N TYR A 45 -3.70 -9.44 -21.38
CA TYR A 45 -4.96 -8.74 -21.56
C TYR A 45 -5.04 -7.47 -20.71
N LEU A 46 -4.03 -7.17 -19.91
CA LEU A 46 -3.98 -5.95 -19.10
C LEU A 46 -3.70 -4.75 -20.00
N THR A 47 -4.61 -3.77 -19.99
CA THR A 47 -4.46 -2.51 -20.72
C THR A 47 -4.29 -1.35 -19.74
N VAL A 48 -3.24 -0.54 -19.95
CA VAL A 48 -2.94 0.62 -19.08
C VAL A 48 -3.98 1.73 -19.23
N ASP A 49 -4.70 1.75 -20.35
CA ASP A 49 -5.73 2.77 -20.64
C ASP A 49 -6.93 2.70 -19.70
N GLN A 50 -7.17 1.56 -19.06
CA GLN A 50 -8.25 1.39 -18.07
C GLN A 50 -7.83 1.78 -16.66
N ILE A 51 -6.53 1.99 -16.41
CA ILE A 51 -6.03 2.41 -15.11
C ILE A 51 -6.22 3.93 -14.99
N PRO A 52 -6.89 4.43 -13.93
CA PRO A 52 -7.06 5.87 -13.73
C PRO A 52 -5.71 6.59 -13.71
N ASP A 53 -5.62 7.73 -14.40
CA ASP A 53 -4.35 8.45 -14.60
C ASP A 53 -3.67 8.90 -13.30
N ASN A 54 -4.44 9.04 -12.22
CA ASN A 54 -3.96 9.41 -10.90
C ASN A 54 -3.52 8.21 -10.03
N THR A 55 -3.47 7.00 -10.58
CA THR A 55 -3.06 5.80 -9.85
C THR A 55 -1.55 5.63 -9.85
N ILE A 56 -0.94 5.67 -8.68
CA ILE A 56 0.51 5.59 -8.52
C ILE A 56 0.91 4.43 -7.61
N ALA A 57 2.05 3.82 -7.89
CA ALA A 57 2.71 2.88 -6.99
C ALA A 57 4.10 3.39 -6.64
N VAL A 58 4.58 3.07 -5.43
CA VAL A 58 5.94 3.38 -5.00
C VAL A 58 6.68 2.06 -4.86
N TYR A 59 7.76 1.90 -5.64
CA TYR A 59 8.64 0.75 -5.57
C TYR A 59 9.61 0.87 -4.38
N TYR A 60 10.28 -0.22 -4.01
CA TYR A 60 11.32 -0.16 -2.98
C TYR A 60 12.51 0.63 -3.49
N PHE A 61 13.03 1.50 -2.62
CA PHE A 61 14.18 2.35 -2.96
C PHE A 61 15.43 1.50 -3.00
N THR A 62 16.37 1.81 -3.87
CA THR A 62 17.67 1.13 -3.90
C THR A 62 18.63 1.75 -2.88
N ASN A 63 19.27 0.91 -2.07
CA ASN A 63 20.39 1.34 -1.23
C ASN A 63 21.67 1.41 -2.09
N TYR A 64 22.18 2.62 -2.33
CA TYR A 64 23.45 2.85 -3.03
C TYR A 64 24.60 3.20 -2.05
N THR A 65 24.40 2.95 -0.76
CA THR A 65 25.47 3.03 0.25
C THR A 65 26.24 1.72 0.31
N ASP A 66 27.43 1.76 0.91
CA ASP A 66 28.21 0.56 1.22
C ASP A 66 27.80 -0.09 2.56
N ASP A 67 26.72 0.41 3.21
CA ASP A 67 26.24 -0.09 4.51
C ASP A 67 24.96 -0.94 4.35
N PRO A 68 25.07 -2.28 4.41
CA PRO A 68 23.91 -3.17 4.33
C PRO A 68 22.98 -3.04 5.54
N ASN A 69 23.42 -2.43 6.66
CA ASN A 69 22.53 -2.17 7.78
C ASN A 69 21.42 -1.17 7.43
N LEU A 70 21.57 -0.43 6.33
CA LEU A 70 20.59 0.49 5.79
C LEU A 70 19.62 -0.16 4.79
N ASP A 71 19.83 -1.41 4.37
CA ASP A 71 18.91 -2.12 3.45
C ASP A 71 17.44 -2.15 3.90
N PRO A 72 17.11 -2.25 5.20
CA PRO A 72 15.72 -2.14 5.63
C PRO A 72 15.05 -0.82 5.21
N LEU A 73 15.81 0.27 5.07
CA LEU A 73 15.28 1.58 4.63
C LEU A 73 14.72 1.54 3.22
N GLN A 74 15.15 0.60 2.37
CA GLN A 74 14.58 0.42 1.03
C GLN A 74 13.04 0.27 1.09
N LYS A 75 12.56 -0.52 2.05
CA LYS A 75 11.12 -0.73 2.32
C LYS A 75 10.53 0.37 3.21
N GLY A 76 11.28 0.82 4.22
CA GLY A 76 10.82 1.86 5.13
C GLY A 76 10.55 3.20 4.43
N LEU A 77 11.45 3.62 3.54
CA LEU A 77 11.30 4.85 2.76
C LEU A 77 10.11 4.76 1.79
N ALA A 78 9.87 3.60 1.16
CA ALA A 78 8.67 3.38 0.38
C ALA A 78 7.39 3.48 1.25
N ASP A 79 7.40 2.90 2.45
CA ASP A 79 6.26 2.92 3.37
C ASP A 79 5.88 4.34 3.83
N ILE A 80 6.86 5.19 4.16
CA ILE A 80 6.61 6.57 4.57
C ILE A 80 6.20 7.45 3.38
N LEU A 81 6.82 7.28 2.20
CA LEU A 81 6.41 8.00 0.99
C LEU A 81 5.00 7.63 0.55
N ILE A 82 4.63 6.35 0.59
CA ILE A 82 3.24 5.91 0.34
C ILE A 82 2.30 6.62 1.30
N THR A 83 2.67 6.76 2.57
CA THR A 83 1.84 7.39 3.60
C THR A 83 1.61 8.88 3.31
N ASP A 84 2.67 9.59 2.92
CA ASP A 84 2.61 11.01 2.58
C ASP A 84 1.83 11.25 1.29
N LEU A 85 2.14 10.51 0.23
CA LEU A 85 1.45 10.62 -1.05
C LEU A 85 -0.04 10.26 -0.92
N SER A 86 -0.40 9.37 0.02
CA SER A 86 -1.80 9.02 0.31
C SER A 86 -2.58 10.13 0.99
N GLN A 87 -1.92 11.17 1.52
CA GLN A 87 -2.62 12.35 2.03
C GLN A 87 -3.23 13.18 0.90
N VAL A 88 -2.71 13.05 -0.33
CA VAL A 88 -3.15 13.80 -1.50
C VAL A 88 -4.42 13.17 -2.06
N LYS A 89 -5.56 13.82 -1.88
CA LYS A 89 -6.88 13.26 -2.21
C LYS A 89 -7.07 13.03 -3.70
N SER A 90 -6.36 13.78 -4.55
CA SER A 90 -6.38 13.60 -6.00
C SER A 90 -5.57 12.41 -6.48
N LEU A 91 -4.76 11.78 -5.63
CA LEU A 91 -3.96 10.60 -5.97
C LEU A 91 -4.62 9.31 -5.48
N ARG A 92 -4.48 8.25 -6.26
CA ARG A 92 -4.79 6.88 -5.84
C ARG A 92 -3.47 6.12 -5.64
N VAL A 93 -2.97 6.11 -4.42
CA VAL A 93 -1.72 5.42 -4.09
C VAL A 93 -2.00 3.94 -3.81
N LEU A 94 -1.26 3.05 -4.47
CA LEU A 94 -1.37 1.62 -4.25
C LEU A 94 -0.62 1.18 -2.97
N GLU A 95 -1.22 0.25 -2.25
CA GLU A 95 -0.69 -0.30 -1.01
C GLU A 95 0.64 -1.04 -1.20
N ARG A 96 1.57 -0.83 -0.25
CA ARG A 96 2.89 -1.49 -0.21
C ARG A 96 2.78 -3.02 -0.26
N THR A 97 1.79 -3.58 0.43
CA THR A 97 1.57 -5.03 0.47
C THR A 97 1.27 -5.62 -0.90
N ARG A 98 0.58 -4.87 -1.79
CA ARG A 98 0.32 -5.30 -3.17
C ARG A 98 1.61 -5.44 -3.97
N LEU A 99 2.53 -4.48 -3.80
CA LEU A 99 3.89 -4.56 -4.33
C LEU A 99 4.63 -5.79 -3.82
N GLN A 100 4.69 -5.98 -2.50
CA GLN A 100 5.38 -7.13 -1.91
C GLN A 100 4.81 -8.47 -2.43
N THR A 101 3.49 -8.59 -2.46
CA THR A 101 2.83 -9.83 -2.93
C THR A 101 3.10 -10.11 -4.41
N LEU A 102 3.16 -9.07 -5.25
CA LEU A 102 3.56 -9.23 -6.65
C LEU A 102 5.01 -9.68 -6.78
N LEU A 103 5.93 -9.09 -6.01
CA LEU A 103 7.33 -9.53 -5.99
C LEU A 103 7.46 -10.99 -5.58
N ASP A 104 6.77 -11.39 -4.52
CA ASP A 104 6.81 -12.77 -4.02
C ASP A 104 6.26 -13.76 -5.04
N GLU A 105 5.12 -13.46 -5.67
CA GLU A 105 4.51 -14.33 -6.68
C GLU A 105 5.38 -14.45 -7.94
N LEU A 106 5.97 -13.35 -8.42
CA LEU A 106 6.90 -13.37 -9.56
C LEU A 106 8.15 -14.21 -9.25
N ASN A 107 8.74 -14.05 -8.05
CA ASN A 107 9.88 -14.85 -7.62
C ASN A 107 9.54 -16.35 -7.53
N LEU A 108 8.35 -16.71 -7.04
CA LEU A 108 7.89 -18.10 -6.93
C LEU A 108 7.60 -18.74 -8.30
N SER A 109 7.15 -17.94 -9.28
CA SER A 109 6.81 -18.39 -10.64
C SER A 109 8.02 -18.74 -11.54
N GLN A 110 9.25 -18.62 -11.05
CA GLN A 110 10.51 -18.92 -11.78
C GLN A 110 10.72 -18.17 -13.10
N THR A 111 10.02 -17.07 -13.36
CA THR A 111 10.26 -16.23 -14.55
C THR A 111 11.45 -15.28 -14.34
N GLY A 112 12.64 -15.82 -14.04
CA GLY A 112 13.89 -15.07 -13.94
C GLY A 112 13.97 -14.07 -12.77
N ALA A 113 15.18 -13.62 -12.46
CA ALA A 113 15.37 -12.50 -11.55
C ALA A 113 14.69 -11.26 -12.15
N VAL A 114 13.79 -10.64 -11.40
CA VAL A 114 13.15 -9.37 -11.81
C VAL A 114 14.23 -8.30 -11.75
N ASP A 115 14.72 -7.93 -12.92
CA ASP A 115 15.65 -6.83 -13.09
C ASP A 115 14.87 -5.50 -13.03
N GLN A 116 15.50 -4.42 -12.54
CA GLN A 116 14.84 -3.10 -12.40
C GLN A 116 14.34 -2.55 -13.76
N THR A 117 14.77 -3.16 -14.86
CA THR A 117 14.45 -2.84 -16.25
C THR A 117 13.01 -3.19 -16.67
N ASP A 118 12.26 -3.98 -15.88
CA ASP A 118 10.87 -4.38 -16.21
C ASP A 118 9.80 -3.50 -15.53
N THR A 119 10.15 -2.27 -15.14
CA THR A 119 9.27 -1.31 -14.44
C THR A 119 7.89 -1.13 -15.13
N PRO A 120 7.79 -0.96 -16.47
CA PRO A 120 6.48 -0.86 -17.15
C PRO A 120 5.63 -2.13 -17.05
N ARG A 121 6.24 -3.32 -17.10
CA ARG A 121 5.51 -4.58 -16.88
C ARG A 121 4.99 -4.65 -15.44
N PHE A 122 5.85 -4.28 -14.50
CA PHE A 122 5.54 -4.23 -13.08
C PHE A 122 4.33 -3.33 -12.81
N GLY A 123 4.29 -2.15 -13.46
CA GLY A 123 3.19 -1.19 -13.31
C GLY A 123 1.87 -1.71 -13.82
N ARG A 124 1.88 -2.42 -14.97
CA ARG A 124 0.70 -3.09 -15.50
C ARG A 124 0.14 -4.11 -14.53
N LEU A 125 1.00 -4.97 -13.99
CA LEU A 125 0.61 -6.02 -13.04
C LEU A 125 0.10 -5.45 -11.71
N LEU A 126 0.71 -4.36 -11.24
CA LEU A 126 0.21 -3.63 -10.07
C LEU A 126 -1.13 -2.95 -10.30
N GLY A 127 -1.43 -2.57 -11.55
CA GLY A 127 -2.56 -1.69 -11.87
C GLY A 127 -2.23 -0.22 -11.58
N ALA A 128 -0.98 0.20 -11.77
CA ALA A 128 -0.53 1.58 -11.63
C ALA A 128 -0.39 2.26 -12.99
N LYS A 129 -0.73 3.56 -13.07
CA LYS A 129 -0.44 4.38 -14.25
C LYS A 129 1.01 4.87 -14.21
N ARG A 130 1.51 5.15 -13.01
CA ARG A 130 2.89 5.56 -12.77
C ARG A 130 3.52 4.73 -11.67
N ILE A 131 4.79 4.41 -11.82
CA ILE A 131 5.60 3.85 -10.74
C ILE A 131 6.66 4.88 -10.34
N ILE A 132 6.75 5.14 -9.05
CA ILE A 132 7.83 5.90 -8.43
C ILE A 132 8.91 4.89 -8.04
N THR A 133 10.07 4.99 -8.68
CA THR A 133 11.31 4.31 -8.27
C THR A 133 12.25 5.33 -7.65
N GLY A 134 13.33 4.86 -7.02
CA GLY A 134 14.29 5.76 -6.41
C GLY A 134 15.43 5.04 -5.70
N GLY A 135 16.27 5.81 -5.05
CA GLY A 135 17.32 5.28 -4.19
C GLY A 135 17.89 6.34 -3.28
N PHE A 136 18.76 5.90 -2.38
CA PHE A 136 19.46 6.77 -1.45
C PHE A 136 20.94 6.41 -1.38
N ALA A 137 21.78 7.42 -1.15
CA ALA A 137 23.23 7.30 -1.09
C ALA A 137 23.81 8.24 -0.03
N GLU A 138 25.02 7.93 0.42
CA GLU A 138 25.83 8.77 1.32
C GLU A 138 27.02 9.33 0.55
N PRO A 139 26.86 10.40 -0.26
CA PRO A 139 27.91 10.89 -1.16
C PRO A 139 29.14 11.46 -0.43
N SER A 140 28.99 11.79 0.86
CA SER A 140 30.07 12.23 1.73
C SER A 140 29.70 11.95 3.18
N ASP A 141 30.68 12.06 4.08
CA ASP A 141 30.46 11.83 5.51
C ASP A 141 29.28 12.66 6.04
N ASN A 142 28.37 11.99 6.74
CA ASN A 142 27.15 12.53 7.33
C ASN A 142 26.18 13.24 6.36
N THR A 143 26.32 13.03 5.04
CA THR A 143 25.39 13.58 4.04
C THR A 143 24.55 12.47 3.44
N LEU A 144 23.23 12.64 3.45
CA LEU A 144 22.29 11.73 2.81
C LEU A 144 21.68 12.41 1.58
N ARG A 145 21.61 11.67 0.47
CA ARG A 145 20.89 12.06 -0.75
C ARG A 145 19.83 11.02 -1.05
N MET A 146 18.64 11.48 -1.44
CA MET A 146 17.57 10.64 -1.96
C MET A 146 17.17 11.15 -3.35
N ASP A 147 16.92 10.21 -4.26
CA ASP A 147 16.50 10.45 -5.62
C ASP A 147 15.24 9.63 -5.92
N SER A 148 14.35 10.18 -6.73
CA SER A 148 13.13 9.52 -7.17
C SER A 148 12.80 9.84 -8.63
N LEU A 149 12.17 8.88 -9.29
CA LEU A 149 11.75 8.94 -10.68
C LEU A 149 10.33 8.35 -10.78
N ALA A 150 9.37 9.16 -11.23
CA ALA A 150 8.06 8.68 -11.63
C ALA A 150 8.07 8.32 -13.12
N THR A 151 7.80 7.06 -13.44
CA THR A 151 7.78 6.53 -14.81
C THR A 151 6.36 6.21 -15.23
N ASN A 152 5.96 6.67 -16.42
CA ASN A 152 4.69 6.31 -17.04
C ASN A 152 4.73 4.85 -17.50
N VAL A 153 3.75 4.06 -17.04
CA VAL A 153 3.71 2.61 -17.29
C VAL A 153 3.36 2.28 -18.75
N ALA A 154 2.64 3.16 -19.45
CA ALA A 154 2.28 2.95 -20.85
C ALA A 154 3.44 3.30 -21.80
N THR A 155 4.11 4.43 -21.57
CA THR A 155 5.14 4.95 -22.49
C THR A 155 6.57 4.60 -22.08
N ALA A 156 6.77 4.13 -20.84
CA ALA A 156 8.09 3.97 -20.22
C ALA A 156 8.91 5.28 -20.10
N GLU A 157 8.24 6.42 -20.22
CA GLU A 157 8.88 7.74 -20.12
C GLU A 157 8.94 8.23 -18.67
N ALA A 158 9.93 9.09 -18.40
CA ALA A 158 10.07 9.79 -17.14
C ALA A 158 9.09 10.97 -17.08
N ASP A 159 8.07 10.87 -16.23
CA ASP A 159 7.07 11.93 -16.05
C ASP A 159 7.53 12.99 -15.03
N ALA A 160 8.22 12.56 -13.96
CA ALA A 160 8.72 13.45 -12.93
C ALA A 160 10.00 12.91 -12.28
N GLN A 161 10.91 13.79 -11.88
CA GLN A 161 12.11 13.46 -11.13
C GLN A 161 12.21 14.39 -9.93
N ALA A 162 12.53 13.86 -8.75
CA ALA A 162 12.76 14.68 -7.57
C ALA A 162 13.99 14.17 -6.82
N ASN A 163 14.71 15.09 -6.20
CA ASN A 163 15.84 14.76 -5.35
C ASN A 163 15.87 15.68 -4.13
N ALA A 164 16.41 15.16 -3.03
CA ALA A 164 16.62 15.91 -1.81
C ALA A 164 17.93 15.46 -1.17
N SER A 165 18.61 16.38 -0.52
CA SER A 165 19.82 16.08 0.26
C SER A 165 19.91 16.94 1.51
N GLY A 166 20.68 16.44 2.48
CA GLY A 166 20.91 17.11 3.75
C GLY A 166 21.79 16.28 4.66
N ARG A 167 21.85 16.65 5.94
CA ARG A 167 22.57 15.84 6.93
C ARG A 167 21.79 14.57 7.19
N LYS A 168 22.49 13.46 7.48
CA LYS A 168 21.84 12.17 7.77
C LYS A 168 20.82 12.26 8.92
N ASN A 169 21.10 13.07 9.94
CA ASN A 169 20.19 13.30 11.06
C ASN A 169 18.91 14.06 10.67
N ASP A 170 18.90 14.75 9.53
CA ASP A 170 17.73 15.45 8.99
C ASP A 170 16.89 14.53 8.08
N PHE A 171 17.02 13.20 8.22
CA PHE A 171 16.40 12.17 7.37
C PHE A 171 14.96 12.49 6.97
N PHE A 172 14.09 12.76 7.96
CA PHE A 172 12.67 13.01 7.70
C PHE A 172 12.45 14.34 6.95
N SER A 173 13.26 15.36 7.22
CA SER A 173 13.17 16.61 6.45
C SER A 173 13.60 16.42 4.99
N ILE A 174 14.58 15.55 4.73
CA ILE A 174 14.99 15.17 3.37
C ILE A 174 13.86 14.40 2.67
N GLU A 175 13.26 13.44 3.37
CA GLU A 175 12.13 12.66 2.87
C GLU A 175 10.91 13.54 2.54
N LYS A 176 10.52 14.49 3.41
CA LYS A 176 9.44 15.44 3.10
C LYS A 176 9.74 16.30 1.87
N LYS A 177 10.98 16.78 1.72
CA LYS A 177 11.39 17.52 0.52
C LYS A 177 11.28 16.66 -0.73
N LEU A 178 11.61 15.37 -0.64
CA LEU A 178 11.44 14.43 -1.73
C LEU A 178 9.96 14.24 -2.07
N ALA A 179 9.10 14.01 -1.07
CA ALA A 179 7.65 13.86 -1.24
C ALA A 179 7.02 15.09 -1.92
N PHE A 180 7.30 16.29 -1.42
CA PHE A 180 6.83 17.53 -2.04
C PHE A 180 7.39 17.71 -3.46
N GLY A 181 8.66 17.40 -3.70
CA GLY A 181 9.25 17.46 -5.03
C GLY A 181 8.58 16.52 -6.02
N ILE A 182 8.19 15.31 -5.60
CA ILE A 182 7.42 14.37 -6.44
C ILE A 182 6.07 14.99 -6.81
N ILE A 183 5.33 15.49 -5.82
CA ILE A 183 3.98 16.05 -6.01
C ILE A 183 4.03 17.28 -6.93
N ASP A 184 4.96 18.20 -6.69
CA ASP A 184 5.12 19.43 -7.47
C ASP A 184 5.49 19.11 -8.92
N ASN A 185 6.41 18.15 -9.14
CA ASN A 185 6.84 17.78 -10.50
C ASN A 185 5.82 16.92 -11.25
N LEU A 186 4.87 16.30 -10.55
CA LEU A 186 3.66 15.72 -11.16
C LEU A 186 2.61 16.79 -11.50
N GLY A 187 2.83 18.05 -11.16
CA GLY A 187 1.92 19.16 -11.43
C GLY A 187 0.68 19.18 -10.53
N ILE A 188 0.75 18.54 -9.35
CA ILE A 188 -0.38 18.40 -8.45
C ILE A 188 -0.40 19.57 -7.46
N SER A 189 -1.53 20.26 -7.40
CA SER A 189 -1.73 21.37 -6.46
C SER A 189 -2.30 20.84 -5.14
N LEU A 190 -1.55 21.04 -4.04
CA LEU A 190 -2.00 20.68 -2.70
C LEU A 190 -2.81 21.79 -2.03
N THR A 191 -3.87 21.38 -1.36
CA THR A 191 -4.57 22.18 -0.33
C THR A 191 -3.68 22.40 0.89
N GLN A 192 -4.05 23.34 1.77
CA GLN A 192 -3.30 23.59 3.00
C GLN A 192 -3.36 22.38 3.93
N GLU A 193 -4.54 21.76 4.04
CA GLU A 193 -4.78 20.59 4.87
C GLU A 193 -3.91 19.40 4.43
N GLU A 194 -3.75 19.17 3.12
CA GLU A 194 -2.88 18.12 2.59
C GLU A 194 -1.40 18.41 2.89
N ARG A 195 -0.95 19.67 2.73
CA ARG A 195 0.42 20.06 3.09
C ARG A 195 0.69 19.84 4.57
N ASP A 196 -0.22 20.26 5.44
CA ASP A 196 -0.08 20.10 6.88
C ASP A 196 -0.07 18.62 7.29
N ALA A 197 -0.86 17.78 6.61
CA ALA A 197 -0.87 16.34 6.83
C ALA A 197 0.45 15.68 6.41
N ILE A 198 0.99 16.04 5.23
CA ILE A 198 2.28 15.53 4.73
C ILE A 198 3.43 15.98 5.64
N GLN A 199 3.41 17.21 6.15
CA GLN A 199 4.48 17.73 7.01
C GLN A 199 4.61 17.02 8.36
N LYS A 200 3.64 16.19 8.77
CA LYS A 200 3.73 15.43 10.02
C LYS A 200 4.89 14.45 9.96
N ILE A 201 5.86 14.65 10.84
CA ILE A 201 7.01 13.76 11.01
C ILE A 201 6.59 12.61 11.92
N PRO A 202 6.73 11.34 11.50
CA PRO A 202 6.24 10.20 12.27
C PRO A 202 7.13 9.84 13.48
N THR A 203 8.42 10.20 13.43
CA THR A 203 9.40 10.02 14.51
C THR A 203 10.58 10.96 14.26
N GLU A 204 11.21 11.47 15.32
CA GLU A 204 12.46 12.23 15.21
C GLU A 204 13.71 11.33 15.36
N SER A 205 13.51 10.04 15.66
CA SER A 205 14.58 9.07 15.87
C SER A 205 14.81 8.24 14.62
N PHE A 206 15.90 8.53 13.91
CA PHE A 206 16.33 7.73 12.76
C PHE A 206 16.52 6.25 13.14
N LEU A 207 17.05 5.96 14.34
CA LEU A 207 17.23 4.59 14.81
C LEU A 207 15.89 3.89 15.07
N ALA A 208 14.88 4.60 15.60
CA ALA A 208 13.54 4.05 15.75
C ALA A 208 12.94 3.68 14.40
N PHE A 209 13.11 4.56 13.39
CA PHE A 209 12.65 4.30 12.04
C PHE A 209 13.39 3.16 11.35
N LEU A 210 14.70 3.02 11.57
CA LEU A 210 15.46 1.90 11.04
C LEU A 210 15.01 0.57 11.67
N ALA A 211 14.75 0.54 12.98
CA ALA A 211 14.16 -0.63 13.64
C ALA A 211 12.75 -0.95 13.10
N TYR A 212 11.90 0.07 12.93
CA TYR A 212 10.60 -0.09 12.29
C TYR A 212 10.71 -0.68 10.87
N SER A 213 11.68 -0.22 10.10
CA SER A 213 11.95 -0.70 8.74
C SER A 213 12.38 -2.17 8.72
N ARG A 214 13.19 -2.62 9.70
CA ARG A 214 13.50 -4.05 9.89
C ARG A 214 12.27 -4.86 10.27
N GLY A 215 11.40 -4.31 11.12
CA GLY A 215 10.13 -4.93 11.48
C GLY A 215 9.25 -5.19 10.26
N ILE A 216 9.16 -4.22 9.34
CA ILE A 216 8.49 -4.39 8.05
C ILE A 216 9.09 -5.56 7.25
N ASP A 217 10.42 -5.63 7.15
CA ASP A 217 11.07 -6.68 6.37
C ASP A 217 10.80 -8.10 6.94
N TYR A 218 10.81 -8.24 8.27
CA TYR A 218 10.40 -9.49 8.92
C TYR A 218 8.90 -9.79 8.74
N GLU A 219 8.03 -8.77 8.77
CA GLU A 219 6.59 -8.95 8.53
C GLU A 219 6.34 -9.52 7.14
N ASP A 220 7.01 -9.00 6.12
CA ASP A 220 6.89 -9.46 4.73
C ASP A 220 7.35 -10.92 4.57
N LYS A 221 8.35 -11.34 5.35
CA LYS A 221 8.85 -12.73 5.41
C LYS A 221 7.94 -13.67 6.23
N GLY A 222 6.85 -13.17 6.80
CA GLY A 222 5.97 -13.92 7.71
C GLY A 222 6.59 -14.21 9.08
N MET A 223 7.74 -13.59 9.39
CA MET A 223 8.47 -13.74 10.65
C MET A 223 7.91 -12.79 11.72
N TYR A 224 6.63 -12.96 12.06
CA TYR A 224 5.88 -11.99 12.89
C TYR A 224 6.45 -11.80 14.31
N ARG A 225 7.11 -12.81 14.87
CA ARG A 225 7.76 -12.70 16.18
C ARG A 225 8.99 -11.79 16.14
N GLU A 226 9.81 -11.96 15.11
CA GLU A 226 10.99 -11.12 14.85
C GLU A 226 10.55 -9.69 14.48
N ALA A 227 9.50 -9.56 13.67
CA ALA A 227 8.88 -8.27 13.37
C ALA A 227 8.42 -7.55 14.65
N ALA A 228 7.71 -8.25 15.54
CA ALA A 228 7.28 -7.69 16.82
C ALA A 228 8.45 -7.23 17.69
N ASN A 229 9.58 -7.94 17.68
CA ASN A 229 10.77 -7.52 18.44
C ASN A 229 11.37 -6.22 17.88
N GLU A 230 11.45 -6.08 16.56
CA GLU A 230 11.97 -4.86 15.92
C GLU A 230 11.03 -3.67 16.09
N PHE A 231 9.70 -3.86 15.97
CA PHE A 231 8.74 -2.81 16.27
C PHE A 231 8.77 -2.41 17.74
N LYS A 232 8.99 -3.35 18.66
CA LYS A 232 9.20 -3.05 20.08
C LYS A 232 10.45 -2.21 20.30
N ASN A 233 11.54 -2.52 19.61
CA ASN A 233 12.76 -1.72 19.65
C ASN A 233 12.51 -0.29 19.14
N ALA A 234 11.77 -0.15 18.04
CA ALA A 234 11.36 1.17 17.53
C ALA A 234 10.59 1.99 18.57
N VAL A 235 9.61 1.38 19.25
CA VAL A 235 8.83 2.03 20.32
C VAL A 235 9.68 2.36 21.56
N GLN A 236 10.69 1.56 21.87
CA GLN A 236 11.62 1.87 22.97
C GLN A 236 12.52 3.07 22.65
N LEU A 237 12.92 3.20 21.38
CA LEU A 237 13.74 4.31 20.90
C LEU A 237 12.92 5.60 20.74
N ASP A 238 11.65 5.49 20.38
CA ASP A 238 10.70 6.60 20.34
C ASP A 238 9.27 6.13 20.74
N PRO A 239 8.85 6.36 21.99
CA PRO A 239 7.53 5.96 22.47
C PRO A 239 6.37 6.64 21.74
N ASN A 240 6.60 7.81 21.12
CA ASN A 240 5.58 8.57 20.41
C ASN A 240 5.43 8.12 18.95
N PHE A 241 6.26 7.19 18.48
CA PHE A 241 6.18 6.65 17.13
C PHE A 241 4.96 5.74 16.98
N SER A 242 3.81 6.37 16.76
CA SER A 242 2.48 5.74 16.79
C SER A 242 2.37 4.58 15.78
N ARG A 243 2.97 4.74 14.60
CA ARG A 243 2.98 3.69 13.56
C ARG A 243 3.74 2.44 14.00
N ALA A 244 4.84 2.59 14.73
CA ALA A 244 5.58 1.45 15.30
C ALA A 244 4.76 0.74 16.39
N ASN A 245 4.03 1.50 17.22
CA ASN A 245 3.11 0.92 18.21
C ASN A 245 1.99 0.10 17.54
N GLU A 246 1.38 0.62 16.48
CA GLU A 246 0.34 -0.10 15.73
C GLU A 246 0.88 -1.41 15.14
N LYS A 247 2.03 -1.34 14.47
CA LYS A 247 2.70 -2.50 13.87
C LYS A 247 3.15 -3.52 14.91
N LEU A 248 3.59 -3.08 16.08
CA LEU A 248 3.91 -3.94 17.21
C LEU A 248 2.69 -4.77 17.65
N GLN A 249 1.54 -4.11 17.85
CA GLN A 249 0.31 -4.80 18.27
C GLN A 249 -0.14 -5.83 17.23
N GLU A 250 -0.15 -5.46 15.95
CA GLU A 250 -0.51 -6.36 14.86
C GLU A 250 0.41 -7.58 14.78
N ALA A 251 1.73 -7.35 14.82
CA ALA A 251 2.72 -8.42 14.75
C ALA A 251 2.62 -9.36 15.97
N GLN A 252 2.37 -8.83 17.17
CA GLN A 252 2.17 -9.64 18.38
C GLN A 252 0.97 -10.57 18.24
N VAL A 253 -0.18 -10.06 17.79
CA VAL A 253 -1.39 -10.87 17.58
C VAL A 253 -1.15 -11.99 16.57
N LEU A 254 -0.45 -11.68 15.47
CA LEU A 254 -0.13 -12.64 14.42
C LEU A 254 0.94 -13.66 14.82
N SER A 255 1.84 -13.30 15.74
CA SER A 255 2.88 -14.21 16.23
C SER A 255 2.35 -15.37 17.09
N VAL A 256 1.17 -15.19 17.71
CA VAL A 256 0.56 -16.18 18.61
C VAL A 256 -0.69 -16.85 18.06
N THR A 257 -1.27 -16.31 16.97
CA THR A 257 -2.47 -16.83 16.34
C THR A 257 -2.15 -17.23 14.90
N PRO A 258 -2.17 -18.53 14.54
CA PRO A 258 -2.19 -18.93 13.14
C PRO A 258 -3.51 -18.46 12.54
N MET A 259 -3.50 -17.30 11.90
CA MET A 259 -4.67 -16.78 11.19
C MET A 259 -4.55 -17.24 9.75
N THR A 260 -5.28 -18.30 9.39
CA THR A 260 -5.31 -18.82 8.00
C THR A 260 -6.25 -18.00 7.10
N GLY A 261 -7.05 -17.11 7.69
CA GLY A 261 -8.13 -16.39 7.01
C GLY A 261 -9.43 -17.19 6.92
N SER A 262 -9.50 -18.40 7.49
CA SER A 262 -10.72 -19.22 7.51
C SER A 262 -11.80 -18.64 8.43
N VAL A 263 -13.08 -18.73 8.02
CA VAL A 263 -14.25 -18.19 8.75
C VAL A 263 -14.46 -18.88 10.11
N SER A 264 -14.12 -20.18 10.23
CA SER A 264 -14.43 -21.04 11.37
C SER A 264 -13.53 -20.87 12.61
N GLU A 265 -12.36 -20.25 12.48
CA GLU A 265 -11.37 -20.17 13.57
C GLU A 265 -11.72 -19.15 14.67
N VAL A 266 -12.49 -18.09 14.35
CA VAL A 266 -12.82 -17.04 15.33
C VAL A 266 -13.90 -17.47 16.31
N ALA A 267 -14.81 -18.36 15.90
CA ALA A 267 -15.86 -18.90 16.77
C ALA A 267 -15.33 -19.87 17.84
N GLN A 268 -14.14 -20.45 17.66
CA GLN A 268 -13.61 -21.45 18.60
C GLN A 268 -12.97 -20.85 19.86
N ILE A 269 -12.63 -19.55 19.85
CA ILE A 269 -11.87 -18.92 20.96
C ILE A 269 -12.80 -18.33 22.04
N GLU A 270 -14.10 -18.16 21.76
CA GLU A 270 -15.14 -17.83 22.77
C GLU A 270 -15.19 -18.85 23.93
N LYS A 271 -14.85 -20.11 23.65
CA LYS A 271 -14.80 -21.16 24.69
C LYS A 271 -13.56 -21.11 25.58
N VAL A 272 -12.52 -20.37 25.20
CA VAL A 272 -11.25 -20.33 25.95
C VAL A 272 -11.13 -19.05 26.78
N THR A 273 -11.69 -17.92 26.33
CA THR A 273 -11.56 -16.61 27.01
C THR A 273 -12.68 -16.28 28.01
N SER A 274 -13.73 -17.09 28.10
CA SER A 274 -14.82 -16.93 29.09
C SER A 274 -14.43 -17.31 30.53
N LYS A 275 -13.13 -17.40 30.85
CA LYS A 275 -12.63 -17.76 32.19
C LYS A 275 -11.80 -16.69 32.90
N GLU A 276 -11.48 -15.57 32.28
CA GLU A 276 -10.73 -14.49 32.95
C GLU A 276 -11.50 -13.18 32.87
N ASP A 277 -12.24 -12.89 33.95
CA ASP A 277 -12.86 -11.60 34.22
C ASP A 277 -11.78 -10.53 34.36
N VAL A 278 -11.63 -9.65 33.37
CA VAL A 278 -10.84 -8.41 33.50
C VAL A 278 -11.79 -7.22 33.57
N LYS A 279 -11.86 -6.65 34.77
CA LYS A 279 -12.58 -5.43 35.11
C LYS A 279 -11.83 -4.23 34.50
N VAL A 280 -12.41 -3.59 33.50
CA VAL A 280 -11.81 -2.40 32.85
C VAL A 280 -12.33 -1.13 33.52
N GLU A 281 -11.48 -0.45 34.29
CA GLU A 281 -11.71 0.94 34.69
C GLU A 281 -11.29 1.88 33.56
N SER A 282 -12.25 2.68 33.10
CA SER A 282 -12.07 3.69 32.07
C SER A 282 -11.34 4.93 32.61
N LYS A 283 -10.14 5.20 32.11
CA LYS A 283 -9.60 6.56 32.06
C LYS A 283 -9.27 6.92 30.62
N GLN A 284 -10.03 7.88 30.11
CA GLN A 284 -9.86 8.53 28.81
C GLN A 284 -8.67 9.48 28.88
N GLU A 285 -7.66 9.25 28.05
CA GLU A 285 -6.90 10.34 27.43
C GLU A 285 -6.88 10.07 25.93
N MET A 286 -7.60 10.93 25.22
CA MET A 286 -7.84 10.85 23.79
C MET A 286 -6.71 11.60 23.09
N VAL A 287 -5.67 10.87 22.65
CA VAL A 287 -4.72 11.40 21.67
C VAL A 287 -5.30 11.09 20.30
N ALA A 288 -5.78 12.14 19.62
CA ALA A 288 -6.31 12.08 18.26
C ALA A 288 -5.17 11.80 17.26
N GLY A 289 -4.70 10.56 17.23
CA GLY A 289 -3.91 10.01 16.14
C GLY A 289 -4.86 9.46 15.07
N ILE A 290 -4.61 9.80 13.82
CA ILE A 290 -5.29 9.26 12.64
C ILE A 290 -5.28 7.73 12.77
N SER A 291 -6.47 7.14 12.87
CA SER A 291 -6.66 5.71 13.10
C SER A 291 -6.11 4.94 11.91
N ALA A 292 -5.51 3.77 12.14
CA ALA A 292 -5.15 2.85 11.06
C ALA A 292 -6.31 2.54 10.08
N ILE A 293 -7.57 2.80 10.45
CA ILE A 293 -8.75 2.65 9.57
C ILE A 293 -9.01 3.89 8.70
N ASP A 294 -8.53 5.07 9.07
CA ASP A 294 -8.58 6.24 8.17
C ASP A 294 -7.74 5.98 6.92
N ARG A 295 -6.73 5.09 7.01
CA ARG A 295 -6.02 4.55 5.83
C ARG A 295 -6.90 3.65 4.99
N PHE A 296 -7.85 2.92 5.61
CA PHE A 296 -8.73 1.98 4.94
C PHE A 296 -10.09 2.53 4.51
N GLU A 297 -10.54 3.70 4.97
CA GLU A 297 -11.79 4.30 4.51
C GLU A 297 -11.82 4.52 2.98
N PRO A 298 -10.77 5.13 2.36
CA PRO A 298 -10.68 5.15 0.90
C PRO A 298 -10.42 3.75 0.28
N ILE A 299 -10.02 2.75 1.07
CA ILE A 299 -9.71 1.38 0.61
C ILE A 299 -10.94 0.48 0.58
N ILE A 300 -11.89 0.65 1.50
CA ILE A 300 -13.16 -0.10 1.47
C ILE A 300 -13.97 0.27 0.21
N GLU A 301 -13.87 1.52 -0.25
CA GLU A 301 -14.41 1.94 -1.56
C GLU A 301 -13.59 1.34 -2.73
N ASN A 302 -12.26 1.32 -2.65
CA ASN A 302 -11.40 0.80 -3.72
C ASN A 302 -11.30 -0.73 -3.82
N VAL A 303 -11.72 -1.48 -2.80
CA VAL A 303 -11.78 -2.95 -2.75
C VAL A 303 -13.18 -3.47 -3.13
N GLY A 304 -14.15 -2.56 -3.32
CA GLY A 304 -15.52 -2.85 -3.75
C GLY A 304 -15.76 -2.77 -5.26
N ASP A 305 -14.98 -1.95 -5.98
CA ASP A 305 -15.07 -1.86 -7.44
C ASP A 305 -14.33 -3.03 -8.08
N GLY A 306 -15.03 -4.16 -8.13
CA GLY A 306 -14.59 -5.38 -8.76
C GLY A 306 -14.11 -5.10 -10.18
N PHE A 307 -12.81 -5.33 -10.41
CA PHE A 307 -12.28 -5.55 -11.74
C PHE A 307 -12.93 -6.81 -12.32
N ILE A 308 -14.01 -6.63 -13.07
CA ILE A 308 -14.55 -7.63 -13.98
C ILE A 308 -14.06 -7.27 -15.38
N PRO A 309 -12.94 -7.86 -15.86
CA PRO A 309 -12.60 -7.74 -17.27
C PRO A 309 -13.56 -8.61 -18.07
N GLY A 310 -14.42 -7.97 -18.85
CA GLY A 310 -15.15 -8.60 -19.95
C GLY A 310 -16.45 -9.29 -19.58
N THR A 311 -17.49 -8.52 -19.25
CA THR A 311 -18.81 -8.77 -19.85
C THR A 311 -19.38 -7.45 -20.32
N GLY A 312 -19.04 -7.07 -21.56
CA GLY A 312 -19.87 -6.14 -22.30
C GLY A 312 -21.25 -6.78 -22.47
N SER A 313 -22.18 -6.45 -21.57
CA SER A 313 -23.59 -6.64 -21.79
C SER A 313 -23.95 -5.82 -23.03
N LYS A 314 -24.17 -6.51 -24.15
CA LYS A 314 -24.86 -5.97 -25.32
C LYS A 314 -26.11 -5.25 -24.81
N THR A 315 -26.11 -3.93 -24.90
CA THR A 315 -27.36 -3.17 -24.86
C THR A 315 -28.16 -3.58 -26.09
N GLU A 316 -29.16 -4.43 -25.86
CA GLU A 316 -30.27 -4.64 -26.77
C GLU A 316 -30.89 -3.28 -27.10
N ASP A 317 -30.61 -2.79 -28.31
CA ASP A 317 -31.33 -1.71 -28.95
C ASP A 317 -32.78 -2.15 -29.15
N LYS A 318 -33.66 -1.77 -28.22
CA LYS A 318 -35.12 -1.88 -28.39
C LYS A 318 -35.56 -0.88 -29.45
N ARG A 319 -35.45 -1.27 -30.72
CA ARG A 319 -36.28 -0.69 -31.79
C ARG A 319 -37.55 -1.52 -31.95
N ASN A 320 -38.66 -0.93 -31.53
CA ASN A 320 -39.99 -1.44 -31.83
C ASN A 320 -40.70 -0.46 -32.77
N GLN A 321 -41.17 -1.03 -33.89
CA GLN A 321 -42.22 -0.56 -34.82
C GLN A 321 -41.80 0.63 -35.73
N SER A 322 -42.08 0.64 -37.04
CA SER A 322 -43.24 0.09 -37.73
C SER A 322 -42.98 0.05 -39.25
N THR A 323 -43.66 -0.89 -39.92
CA THR A 323 -44.25 -0.79 -41.27
C THR A 323 -43.40 -0.81 -42.56
N THR A 324 -43.69 -1.87 -43.32
CA THR A 324 -44.12 -1.87 -44.74
C THR A 324 -43.06 -2.16 -45.82
N THR A 325 -43.19 -3.38 -46.34
CA THR A 325 -43.00 -3.83 -47.73
C THR A 325 -42.92 -2.72 -48.79
N SER A 326 -41.82 -2.70 -49.55
CA SER A 326 -41.86 -2.58 -51.02
C SER A 326 -40.52 -2.96 -51.65
N ILE A 327 -40.62 -3.87 -52.61
CA ILE A 327 -39.59 -4.31 -53.55
C ILE A 327 -39.29 -3.14 -54.49
N LEU A 328 -38.01 -2.85 -54.77
CA LEU A 328 -37.60 -2.17 -55.99
C LEU A 328 -36.13 -2.49 -56.33
N THR A 329 -36.00 -3.10 -57.50
CA THR A 329 -34.82 -3.42 -58.32
C THR A 329 -34.12 -2.14 -58.80
N LEU A 330 -32.78 -2.13 -58.88
CA LEU A 330 -31.94 -1.37 -59.86
C LEU A 330 -30.45 -1.69 -59.59
N THR A 331 -29.80 -2.55 -60.39
CA THR A 331 -29.03 -2.29 -61.63
C THR A 331 -27.74 -1.48 -61.40
N ILE A 332 -26.60 -2.13 -61.67
CA ILE A 332 -25.26 -1.55 -61.73
C ILE A 332 -24.91 -1.28 -63.20
N GLU A 333 -24.65 -0.02 -63.54
CA GLU A 333 -23.80 0.49 -64.63
C GLU A 333 -23.20 1.79 -64.05
N TRP A 334 -21.90 2.11 -64.13
CA TRP A 334 -20.93 2.00 -65.22
C TRP A 334 -19.52 1.67 -64.69
#